data_AF-A0A7M7RC64-F1
#
_entry.id   AF-A0A7M7RC64-F1
#
_cell.length_a   1.000
_cell.length_b   1.000
_cell.length_c   1.000
_cell.angle_alpha   90.00
_cell.angle_beta   90.00
_cell.angle_gamma   90.00
#
_symmetry.space_group_name_H-M   'P 1'
#
loop_
_entity.id
_entity.type
_entity.pdbx_description
1 polymer ?
#
loop_
_entity_poly.entity_id
_entity_poly.type
_entity_poly.pdbx_seq_one_letter_code
_entity_poly.pdbx_strand_id
1 'polypeptide(L)'
;MCEESDSKVSVEEKIIEADLNRKELTRQVAEKEETCRKLKLVKMYRSKNDLEALQNLIEKWREGCQTSILRLYEKHPEPKPSLGDFINSCRLDKDLIKFDEEEETFT
;
A
#
# COMPACT_ATOMS: atom_id res chain seq x y z
N MET A 1 -62.06 -13.46 30.48
CA MET A 1 -60.92 -12.80 31.16
C MET A 1 -59.56 -13.43 30.82
N CYS A 2 -59.44 -14.74 30.58
CA CYS A 2 -58.15 -15.36 30.23
C CYS A 2 -57.69 -15.14 28.76
N GLU A 3 -58.62 -15.06 27.80
CA GLU A 3 -58.27 -14.91 26.37
C GLU A 3 -57.70 -13.52 26.01
N GLU A 4 -58.14 -12.46 26.70
CA GLU A 4 -57.64 -11.10 26.52
C GLU A 4 -56.22 -10.91 27.09
N SER A 5 -55.87 -11.65 28.15
CA SER A 5 -54.52 -11.66 28.71
C SER A 5 -53.54 -12.43 27.81
N ASP A 6 -53.94 -13.55 27.22
CA ASP A 6 -53.08 -14.33 26.32
C ASP A 6 -52.82 -13.59 24.99
N SER A 7 -53.81 -12.84 24.50
CA SER A 7 -53.66 -12.02 23.29
C SER A 7 -52.70 -10.84 23.51
N LYS A 8 -52.71 -10.21 24.70
CA LYS A 8 -51.75 -9.13 25.04
C LYS A 8 -50.32 -9.64 25.16
N VAL A 9 -50.11 -10.77 25.84
CA VAL A 9 -48.79 -11.40 25.97
C VAL A 9 -48.17 -11.72 24.60
N SER A 10 -48.97 -12.21 23.65
CA SER A 10 -48.52 -12.49 22.28
C SER A 10 -48.14 -11.23 21.49
N VAL A 11 -48.75 -10.08 21.78
CA VAL A 11 -48.42 -8.80 21.14
C VAL A 11 -47.15 -8.20 21.73
N GLU A 12 -46.97 -8.26 23.06
CA GLU A 12 -45.73 -7.82 23.73
C GLU A 12 -44.51 -8.61 23.23
N GLU A 13 -44.62 -9.93 23.06
CA GLU A 13 -43.53 -10.78 22.54
C GLU A 13 -43.11 -10.38 21.12
N LYS A 14 -44.09 -10.10 20.24
CA LYS A 14 -43.82 -9.65 18.86
C LYS A 14 -43.16 -8.29 18.81
N ILE A 15 -43.51 -7.38 19.73
CA ILE A 15 -42.86 -6.06 19.83
C ILE A 15 -41.40 -6.21 20.26
N ILE A 16 -41.13 -7.08 21.24
CA ILE A 16 -39.76 -7.36 21.70
C ILE A 16 -38.91 -7.97 20.57
N GLU A 17 -39.46 -8.94 19.84
CA GLU A 17 -38.79 -9.57 18.71
C GLU A 17 -38.49 -8.56 17.59
N ALA A 18 -39.44 -7.69 17.24
CA ALA A 18 -39.25 -6.62 16.26
C ALA A 18 -38.17 -5.62 16.69
N ASP A 19 -38.11 -5.27 17.98
CA ASP A 19 -37.11 -4.37 18.53
C ASP A 19 -35.70 -4.98 18.54
N LEU A 20 -35.58 -6.27 18.85
CA LEU A 20 -34.31 -7.01 18.76
C LEU A 20 -33.83 -7.10 17.31
N ASN A 21 -34.72 -7.44 16.38
CA ASN A 21 -34.42 -7.47 14.95
C ASN A 21 -33.98 -6.09 14.46
N ARG A 22 -34.68 -5.01 14.84
CA ARG A 22 -34.28 -3.64 14.47
C ARG A 22 -32.87 -3.32 14.96
N LYS A 23 -32.55 -3.62 16.23
CA LYS A 23 -31.21 -3.38 16.81
C LYS A 23 -30.13 -4.15 16.05
N GLU A 24 -30.39 -5.41 15.73
CA GLU A 24 -29.44 -6.24 14.98
C GLU A 24 -29.23 -5.72 13.55
N LEU A 25 -30.29 -5.33 12.84
CA LEU A 25 -30.16 -4.70 11.53
C LEU A 25 -29.38 -3.39 11.60
N THR A 26 -29.62 -2.53 12.61
CA THR A 26 -28.87 -1.29 12.80
C THR A 26 -27.38 -1.56 13.03
N ARG A 27 -27.05 -2.58 13.84
CA ARG A 27 -25.67 -3.00 14.07
C ARG A 27 -25.00 -3.44 12.77
N GLN A 28 -25.67 -4.29 11.99
CA GLN A 28 -25.14 -4.78 10.70
C GLN A 28 -24.94 -3.65 9.69
N VAL A 29 -25.85 -2.67 9.64
CA VAL A 29 -25.71 -1.49 8.78
C VAL A 29 -24.46 -0.71 9.17
N ALA A 30 -24.28 -0.41 10.45
CA ALA A 30 -23.12 0.31 10.95
C ALA A 30 -21.79 -0.41 10.63
N GLU A 31 -21.74 -1.74 10.76
CA GLU A 31 -20.57 -2.55 10.42
C GLU A 31 -20.25 -2.52 8.91
N LYS A 32 -21.29 -2.60 8.07
CA LYS A 32 -21.13 -2.50 6.61
C LYS A 32 -20.70 -1.11 6.18
N GLU A 33 -21.23 -0.07 6.80
CA GLU A 33 -20.84 1.32 6.54
C GLU A 33 -19.37 1.57 6.91
N GLU A 34 -18.91 1.09 8.06
CA GLU A 34 -17.51 1.23 8.46
C GLU A 34 -16.58 0.44 7.54
N THR A 35 -16.99 -0.77 7.13
CA THR A 35 -16.25 -1.55 6.12
C THR A 35 -16.15 -0.79 4.80
N CYS A 36 -17.26 -0.21 4.35
CA CYS A 36 -17.30 0.60 3.13
C CYS A 36 -16.38 1.83 3.25
N ARG A 37 -16.35 2.50 4.40
CA ARG A 37 -15.47 3.64 4.66
C ARG A 37 -14.00 3.26 4.57
N LYS A 38 -13.60 2.14 5.20
CA LYS A 38 -12.22 1.62 5.12
C LYS A 38 -11.83 1.27 3.68
N LEU A 39 -12.71 0.60 2.94
CA LEU A 39 -12.45 0.24 1.55
C LEU A 39 -12.32 1.48 0.65
N LYS A 40 -13.15 2.51 0.85
CA LYS A 40 -13.03 3.79 0.13
C LYS A 40 -11.70 4.47 0.42
N LEU A 41 -11.23 4.45 1.67
CA LEU A 41 -9.92 5.01 2.04
C LEU A 41 -8.78 4.28 1.33
N VAL A 42 -8.78 2.94 1.34
CA VAL A 42 -7.77 2.14 0.63
C VAL A 42 -7.81 2.40 -0.87
N LYS A 43 -9.01 2.48 -1.48
CA LYS A 43 -9.16 2.81 -2.90
C LYS A 43 -8.61 4.19 -3.22
N MET A 44 -8.90 5.19 -2.40
CA MET A 44 -8.36 6.55 -2.56
C MET A 44 -6.84 6.57 -2.41
N TYR A 45 -6.29 5.82 -1.45
CA TYR A 45 -4.85 5.72 -1.25
C TYR A 45 -4.17 5.10 -2.48
N ARG A 46 -4.74 4.00 -3.02
CA ARG A 46 -4.25 3.37 -4.25
C ARG A 46 -4.38 4.27 -5.48
N SER A 47 -5.43 5.08 -5.59
CA SER A 47 -5.59 6.00 -6.72
C SER A 47 -4.67 7.23 -6.63
N LYS A 48 -4.33 7.67 -5.42
CA LYS A 48 -3.45 8.84 -5.20
C LYS A 48 -1.97 8.45 -5.21
N ASN A 49 -1.65 7.28 -4.67
CA ASN A 49 -0.31 6.71 -4.68
C ASN A 49 -0.30 5.61 -5.73
N ASP A 50 -0.17 6.03 -6.99
CA ASP A 50 0.15 5.12 -8.07
C ASP A 50 1.57 4.58 -7.83
N LEU A 51 1.63 3.47 -7.10
CA LEU A 51 2.88 2.79 -6.78
C LEU A 51 3.60 2.32 -8.05
N GLU A 52 2.85 2.07 -9.13
CA GLU A 52 3.41 1.70 -10.43
C GLU A 52 4.08 2.92 -11.07
N ALA A 53 3.44 4.09 -11.07
CA ALA A 53 4.08 5.32 -11.54
C ALA A 53 5.33 5.70 -10.72
N LEU A 54 5.28 5.52 -9.40
CA LEU A 54 6.46 5.76 -8.55
C LEU A 54 7.58 4.75 -8.85
N GLN A 55 7.25 3.47 -9.00
CA GLN A 55 8.20 2.43 -9.37
C GLN A 55 8.84 2.71 -10.74
N ASN A 56 8.03 3.09 -11.72
CA ASN A 56 8.49 3.50 -13.06
C ASN A 56 9.45 4.71 -13.00
N LEU A 57 9.17 5.68 -12.12
CA LEU A 57 10.08 6.81 -11.91
C LEU A 57 11.39 6.37 -11.27
N ILE A 58 11.33 5.51 -10.25
CA ILE A 58 12.53 4.96 -9.60
C ILE A 58 13.41 4.24 -10.64
N GLU A 59 12.82 3.42 -11.50
CA GLU A 59 13.54 2.70 -12.56
C GLU A 59 14.19 3.66 -13.56
N LYS A 60 13.47 4.66 -14.06
CA LYS A 60 14.03 5.66 -14.98
C LYS A 60 15.19 6.45 -14.38
N TRP A 61 15.06 6.87 -13.12
CA TRP A 61 16.14 7.58 -12.43
C TRP A 61 17.32 6.66 -12.16
N ARG A 62 17.07 5.40 -11.79
CA ARG A 62 18.12 4.39 -11.63
C ARG A 62 18.91 4.19 -12.92
N GLU A 63 18.23 3.91 -14.04
CA GLU A 63 18.87 3.73 -15.35
C GLU A 63 19.68 4.97 -15.76
N GLY A 64 19.11 6.16 -15.54
CA GLY A 64 19.79 7.43 -15.81
C GLY A 64 21.05 7.61 -14.97
N CYS A 65 21.01 7.24 -13.69
CA CYS A 65 22.17 7.25 -12.79
C CYS A 65 23.23 6.26 -13.25
N GLN A 66 22.86 4.99 -13.47
CA GLN A 66 23.78 3.93 -13.93
C GLN A 66 24.48 4.33 -15.24
N THR A 67 23.73 4.82 -16.22
CA THR A 67 24.27 5.31 -17.50
C THR A 67 25.24 6.47 -17.31
N SER A 68 24.90 7.40 -16.41
CA SER A 68 25.74 8.56 -16.13
C SER A 68 27.04 8.17 -15.44
N ILE A 69 26.98 7.22 -14.50
CA ILE A 69 28.16 6.66 -13.82
C ILE A 69 29.11 6.04 -14.84
N LEU A 70 28.61 5.18 -15.73
CA LEU A 70 29.43 4.55 -16.78
C LEU A 70 30.09 5.60 -17.68
N ARG A 71 29.33 6.58 -18.15
CA ARG A 71 29.87 7.67 -19.00
C ARG A 71 30.93 8.51 -18.30
N LEU A 72 30.78 8.74 -16.99
CA LEU A 72 31.78 9.47 -16.20
C LEU A 72 33.03 8.61 -15.98
N TYR A 73 32.85 7.33 -15.66
CA TYR A 73 33.92 6.37 -15.45
C TYR A 73 34.74 6.13 -16.73
N GLU A 74 34.09 6.04 -17.89
CA GLU A 74 34.75 5.96 -19.20
C GLU A 74 35.71 7.13 -19.44
N LYS A 75 35.32 8.34 -19.02
CA LYS A 75 36.10 9.58 -19.15
C LYS A 75 37.12 9.78 -18.02
N HIS A 76 37.15 8.91 -17.02
CA HIS A 76 38.09 9.04 -15.91
C HIS A 76 39.53 8.87 -16.41
N PRO A 77 40.49 9.72 -15.96
CA PRO A 77 41.89 9.59 -16.36
C PRO A 77 42.53 8.31 -15.78
N GLU A 78 43.58 7.81 -16.43
CA GLU A 78 44.37 6.68 -15.93
C GLU A 78 45.32 7.11 -14.79
N PRO A 79 45.57 6.25 -13.78
CA PRO A 79 44.98 4.93 -13.61
C PRO A 79 43.53 5.00 -13.11
N LYS A 80 42.64 4.21 -13.72
CA LYS A 80 41.23 4.11 -13.29
C LYS A 80 41.10 3.27 -12.02
N PRO A 81 40.33 3.75 -11.00
CA PRO A 81 39.94 2.91 -9.87
C PRO A 81 38.99 1.80 -10.31
N SER A 82 38.68 0.82 -9.46
CA SER A 82 37.58 -0.12 -9.74
C SER A 82 36.25 0.61 -9.88
N LEU A 83 35.25 0.02 -10.57
CA LEU A 83 33.95 0.68 -10.73
C LEU A 83 33.26 0.82 -9.37
N GLY A 84 33.42 -0.18 -8.50
CA GLY A 84 32.94 -0.14 -7.12
C GLY A 84 33.57 0.99 -6.29
N ASP A 85 34.88 1.20 -6.41
CA ASP A 85 35.58 2.29 -5.72
C ASP A 85 35.20 3.67 -6.25
N PHE A 86 34.98 3.77 -7.57
CA PHE A 86 34.47 4.99 -8.17
C PHE A 86 33.08 5.35 -7.62
N ILE A 87 32.17 4.38 -7.55
CA ILE A 87 30.82 4.56 -6.98
C ILE A 87 30.90 4.97 -5.50
N ASN A 88 31.77 4.32 -4.72
CA ASN A 88 32.05 4.68 -3.33
C ASN A 88 32.52 6.15 -3.20
N SER A 89 33.39 6.60 -4.12
CA SER A 89 33.88 7.98 -4.15
C SER A 89 32.78 9.01 -4.45
N CYS A 90 31.78 8.62 -5.25
CA CYS A 90 30.58 9.41 -5.51
C CYS A 90 29.57 9.40 -4.36
N ARG A 91 29.82 8.63 -3.28
CA ARG A 91 28.92 8.45 -2.12
C ARG A 91 27.53 7.97 -2.52
N LEU A 92 27.46 7.11 -3.53
CA LEU A 92 26.22 6.51 -3.99
C LEU A 92 25.95 5.23 -3.21
N ASP A 93 24.69 5.03 -2.89
CA ASP A 93 24.21 3.78 -2.30
C ASP A 93 24.13 2.71 -3.40
N LYS A 94 24.92 1.63 -3.23
CA LYS A 94 25.03 0.52 -4.17
C LYS A 94 23.74 -0.28 -4.26
N ASP A 95 22.98 -0.40 -3.18
CA ASP A 95 21.70 -1.09 -3.18
C ASP A 95 20.66 -0.30 -3.98
N LEU A 96 20.68 1.04 -3.86
CA LEU A 96 19.74 1.91 -4.56
C LEU A 96 19.92 1.85 -6.09
N ILE A 97 21.18 1.81 -6.54
CA ILE A 97 21.54 1.71 -7.97
C ILE A 97 21.70 0.27 -8.44
N LYS A 98 21.42 -0.72 -7.57
CA LYS A 98 21.54 -2.15 -7.87
C LYS A 98 22.90 -2.54 -8.45
N PHE A 99 23.97 -2.12 -7.80
CA PHE A 99 25.34 -2.48 -8.19
C PHE A 99 25.77 -3.79 -7.53
N ASP A 100 26.26 -4.73 -8.32
CA ASP A 100 26.87 -5.97 -7.90
C ASP A 100 28.39 -5.76 -7.74
N GLU A 101 28.90 -5.92 -6.51
CA GLU A 101 30.32 -5.74 -6.22
C GLU A 101 31.20 -6.90 -6.70
N GLU A 102 30.64 -8.11 -6.83
CA GLU A 102 31.39 -9.29 -7.27
C GLU A 102 31.57 -9.28 -8.79
N GLU A 103 30.52 -8.92 -9.51
CA GLU A 103 30.50 -8.90 -10.99
C GLU A 103 30.87 -7.52 -11.59
N GLU A 104 31.09 -6.51 -10.74
CA GLU A 104 31.32 -5.10 -11.12
C GLU A 104 30.31 -4.56 -12.16
N THR A 105 29.02 -4.88 -11.99
CA THR A 105 27.97 -4.55 -12.96
C THR A 105 26.66 -4.09 -12.29
N PHE A 106 25.73 -3.56 -13.08
CA PHE A 106 24.40 -3.13 -12.61
C PHE A 106 23.34 -4.22 -12.87
N THR A 107 22.36 -4.35 -11.98
CA THR A 107 21.25 -5.34 -11.99
C THR A 107 19.85 -4.72 -11.91
#